data_AF-T0IQE0-F1
#
_entry.id   AF-T0IQE0-F1
#
_cell.length_a   1.000
_cell.length_b   1.000
_cell.length_c   1.000
_cell.angle_alpha   90.00
_cell.angle_beta   90.00
_cell.angle_gamma   90.00
#
_symmetry.space_group_name_H-M   'P 1'
#
loop_
_entity.id
_entity.type
_entity.pdbx_description
1 polymer ?
#
loop_
_entity_poly.entity_id
_entity_poly.type
_entity_poly.pdbx_seq_one_letter_code
_entity_poly.pdbx_strand_id
1 'polypeptide(L)'
;MIRRSILLGTGSALPKRVVTNAELTETVDTSDEWIVERTGIRMRHIAGEGETTATLATDAAKAALDAAGLAAQDVDLIILATATPDQTFPATATKVQAALGIDDCVAFDVAAVCSGFLYAVTVADSMIRSGAAQRALVIGSETFSRILDWEDRTTCVLFGDGAGAIVLGAEESATTDPRSARGILASKLHADGRHNQLLYVDGGPSTTGTVGKLRMKGQEVFRHAVVNLASVLNEVMSMAGLAASDIDWLVPHQANARILDATARKLKLPAERVIVTVDRHANTSAASVPLALDLAMRDGRIKAGDLVVLEAMGGGFTWGACVLRL
;
A
#
# COMPACT_ATOMS: atom_id res chain seq x y z
N MET A 1 -17.29 26.47 0.93
CA MET A 1 -15.96 25.82 0.90
C MET A 1 -16.20 24.32 0.97
N ILE A 2 -15.36 23.53 0.30
CA ILE A 2 -15.41 22.07 0.33
C ILE A 2 -14.26 21.58 1.18
N ARG A 3 -14.56 20.86 2.25
CA ARG A 3 -13.57 20.18 3.07
C ARG A 3 -12.95 19.02 2.31
N ARG A 4 -11.63 19.01 2.17
CA ARG A 4 -10.85 17.99 1.47
C ARG A 4 -9.75 17.42 2.35
N SER A 5 -9.35 16.19 2.04
CA SER A 5 -8.18 15.54 2.63
C SER A 5 -6.96 15.85 1.78
N ILE A 6 -5.95 16.51 2.35
CA ILE A 6 -4.69 16.85 1.68
C ILE A 6 -3.55 16.00 2.23
N LEU A 7 -2.58 15.65 1.38
CA LEU A 7 -1.37 14.97 1.83
C LEU A 7 -0.43 16.00 2.48
N LEU A 8 -0.08 15.77 3.75
CA LEU A 8 0.81 16.63 4.52
C LEU A 8 2.24 16.10 4.59
N GLY A 9 2.40 14.77 4.66
CA GLY A 9 3.70 14.13 4.77
C GLY A 9 3.65 12.64 4.46
N THR A 10 4.80 12.09 4.10
CA THR A 10 5.00 10.66 3.82
C THR A 10 6.20 10.13 4.60
N GLY A 11 6.16 8.85 4.92
CA GLY A 11 7.25 8.17 5.59
C GLY A 11 7.27 6.69 5.27
N SER A 12 8.44 6.09 5.43
CA SER A 12 8.64 4.66 5.21
C SER A 12 9.64 4.07 6.18
N ALA A 13 9.51 2.77 6.41
CA ALA A 13 10.46 1.95 7.15
C ALA A 13 10.59 0.59 6.47
N LEU A 14 11.82 0.16 6.25
CA LEU A 14 12.16 -1.16 5.73
C LEU A 14 12.98 -1.91 6.78
N PRO A 15 12.77 -3.23 6.94
CA PRO A 15 13.63 -4.05 7.76
C PRO A 15 15.12 -3.92 7.40
N LYS A 16 15.99 -4.13 8.39
CA LYS A 16 17.44 -4.05 8.17
C LYS A 16 17.98 -5.18 7.29
N ARG A 17 17.42 -6.38 7.40
CA ARG A 17 17.91 -7.56 6.67
C ARG A 17 17.44 -7.50 5.22
N VAL A 18 18.39 -7.40 4.30
CA VAL A 18 18.18 -7.54 2.86
C VAL A 18 18.49 -8.97 2.46
N VAL A 19 17.56 -9.61 1.74
CA VAL A 19 17.73 -10.94 1.16
C VAL A 19 17.75 -10.79 -0.36
N THR A 20 18.85 -11.21 -0.96
CA THR A 20 19.03 -11.18 -2.43
C THR A 20 18.50 -12.45 -3.08
N ASN A 21 18.30 -12.43 -4.39
CA ASN A 21 18.00 -13.67 -5.12
C ASN A 21 19.10 -14.71 -4.97
N ALA A 22 20.39 -14.30 -4.96
CA ALA A 22 21.51 -15.23 -4.77
C ALA A 22 21.39 -16.00 -3.45
N GLU A 23 21.07 -15.31 -2.34
CA GLU A 23 20.82 -15.96 -1.04
C GLU A 23 19.62 -16.92 -1.10
N LEU A 24 18.52 -16.54 -1.76
CA LEU A 24 17.35 -17.42 -1.91
C LEU A 24 17.69 -18.71 -2.67
N THR A 25 18.55 -18.64 -3.69
CA THR A 25 18.92 -19.83 -4.50
C THR A 25 19.71 -20.87 -3.71
N GLU A 26 20.25 -20.52 -2.53
CA GLU A 26 20.92 -21.49 -1.65
C GLU A 26 19.92 -22.45 -0.97
N THR A 27 18.65 -22.05 -0.86
CA THR A 27 17.62 -22.78 -0.08
C THR A 27 16.37 -23.13 -0.87
N VAL A 28 16.14 -22.47 -2.02
CA VAL A 28 14.97 -22.65 -2.88
C VAL A 28 15.42 -23.11 -4.26
N ASP A 29 14.78 -24.13 -4.83
CA ASP A 29 15.05 -24.61 -6.21
C ASP A 29 14.62 -23.57 -7.26
N THR A 30 15.47 -22.57 -7.50
CA THR A 30 15.24 -21.45 -8.41
C THR A 30 16.57 -20.84 -8.90
N SER A 31 16.51 -19.78 -9.71
CA SER A 31 17.69 -19.00 -10.15
C SER A 31 17.39 -17.50 -10.14
N ASP A 32 18.42 -16.65 -10.08
CA ASP A 32 18.26 -15.19 -10.17
C ASP A 32 17.56 -14.81 -11.48
N GLU A 33 18.01 -15.38 -12.60
CA GLU A 33 17.47 -15.11 -13.93
C GLU A 33 15.98 -15.43 -13.99
N TRP A 34 15.58 -16.58 -13.42
CA TRP A 34 14.19 -17.00 -13.38
C TRP A 34 13.31 -16.04 -12.56
N ILE A 35 13.80 -15.60 -11.40
CA ILE A 35 13.07 -14.65 -10.54
C ILE A 35 12.95 -13.30 -11.25
N VAL A 36 14.05 -12.75 -11.77
CA VAL A 36 14.07 -11.44 -12.43
C VAL A 36 13.19 -11.44 -13.66
N GLU A 37 13.28 -12.44 -14.54
CA GLU A 37 12.48 -12.51 -15.76
C GLU A 37 10.96 -12.54 -15.47
N ARG A 38 10.57 -13.29 -14.43
CA ARG A 38 9.15 -13.48 -14.11
C ARG A 38 8.55 -12.39 -13.26
N THR A 39 9.37 -11.72 -12.45
CA THR A 39 8.88 -10.86 -11.36
C THR A 39 9.45 -9.44 -11.39
N GLY A 40 10.64 -9.27 -11.98
CA GLY A 40 11.45 -8.05 -11.88
C GLY A 40 12.15 -7.86 -10.53
N ILE A 41 11.99 -8.77 -9.58
CA ILE A 41 12.52 -8.65 -8.22
C ILE A 41 13.98 -9.08 -8.18
N ARG A 42 14.84 -8.29 -7.51
CA ARG A 42 16.27 -8.60 -7.30
C ARG A 42 16.61 -8.84 -5.83
N MET A 43 15.90 -8.15 -4.95
CA MET A 43 16.05 -8.29 -3.51
C MET A 43 14.74 -7.98 -2.78
N ARG A 44 14.70 -8.33 -1.49
CA ARG A 44 13.64 -7.97 -0.56
C ARG A 44 14.19 -7.65 0.82
N HIS A 45 13.38 -6.97 1.62
CA HIS A 45 13.63 -6.80 3.04
C HIS A 45 12.83 -7.83 3.83
N ILE A 46 13.44 -8.43 4.85
CA ILE A 46 12.80 -9.41 5.73
C ILE A 46 12.98 -8.96 7.18
N ALA A 47 11.87 -8.89 7.92
CA ALA A 47 11.85 -8.53 9.32
C ALA A 47 12.67 -9.51 10.16
N GLY A 48 13.65 -8.98 10.90
CA GLY A 48 14.47 -9.71 11.85
C GLY A 48 13.89 -9.72 13.27
N GLU A 49 14.76 -10.00 14.23
CA GLU A 49 14.43 -9.96 15.65
C GLU A 49 14.04 -8.54 16.08
N GLY A 50 12.92 -8.41 16.80
CA GLY A 50 12.38 -7.13 17.25
C GLY A 50 11.61 -6.34 16.18
N GLU A 51 11.72 -6.67 14.89
CA GLU A 51 10.98 -6.03 13.81
C GLU A 51 9.62 -6.72 13.62
N THR A 52 8.55 -6.11 14.12
CA THR A 52 7.13 -6.51 13.91
C THR A 52 6.40 -5.51 13.01
N THR A 53 5.19 -5.88 12.57
CA THR A 53 4.28 -4.99 11.82
C THR A 53 4.05 -3.68 12.57
N ALA A 54 3.82 -3.71 13.89
CA ALA A 54 3.69 -2.50 14.71
C ALA A 54 4.96 -1.65 14.79
N THR A 55 6.15 -2.27 14.93
CA THR A 55 7.41 -1.51 15.03
C THR A 55 7.75 -0.80 13.71
N LEU A 56 7.61 -1.49 12.58
CA LEU A 56 7.83 -0.90 11.26
C LEU A 56 6.80 0.20 10.98
N ALA A 57 5.53 -0.04 11.34
CA ALA A 57 4.48 0.97 11.25
C ALA A 57 4.80 2.23 12.07
N THR A 58 5.33 2.05 13.27
CA THR A 58 5.73 3.16 14.16
C THR A 58 6.85 3.99 13.55
N ASP A 59 7.87 3.35 12.97
CA ASP A 59 9.00 4.06 12.36
C ASP A 59 8.57 4.80 11.08
N ALA A 60 7.73 4.19 10.24
CA ALA A 60 7.16 4.86 9.08
C ALA A 60 6.27 6.04 9.48
N ALA A 61 5.49 5.90 10.55
CA ALA A 61 4.62 6.95 11.07
C ALA A 61 5.42 8.15 11.60
N LYS A 62 6.48 7.92 12.39
CA LYS A 62 7.39 8.98 12.84
C LYS A 62 7.96 9.75 11.66
N ALA A 63 8.47 9.03 10.65
CA ALA A 63 9.01 9.64 9.44
C ALA A 63 7.96 10.48 8.68
N ALA A 64 6.70 10.04 8.65
CA ALA A 64 5.61 10.78 7.99
C ALA A 64 5.18 12.03 8.77
N LEU A 65 5.16 11.95 10.10
CA LEU A 65 4.89 13.09 10.99
C LEU A 65 6.01 14.14 10.91
N ASP A 66 7.27 13.69 10.92
CA ASP A 66 8.44 14.55 10.74
C ASP A 66 8.38 15.29 9.39
N ALA A 67 8.05 14.57 8.31
CA ALA A 67 7.88 15.16 6.98
C ALA A 67 6.71 16.16 6.91
N ALA A 68 5.65 15.93 7.70
CA ALA A 68 4.51 16.84 7.81
C ALA A 68 4.78 18.05 8.74
N GLY A 69 5.85 18.02 9.54
CA GLY A 69 6.13 19.02 10.57
C GLY A 69 5.09 19.03 11.70
N LEU A 70 4.55 17.85 12.05
CA LEU A 70 3.51 17.69 13.07
C LEU A 70 4.01 16.91 14.28
N ALA A 71 3.47 17.22 15.46
CA ALA A 71 3.65 16.39 16.64
C ALA A 71 2.73 15.16 16.56
N ALA A 72 3.08 14.08 17.27
CA ALA A 72 2.20 12.91 17.35
C ALA A 72 0.80 13.26 17.91
N GLN A 73 0.74 14.20 18.85
CA GLN A 73 -0.46 14.68 19.53
C GLN A 73 -1.39 15.48 18.61
N ASP A 74 -0.94 15.85 17.42
CA ASP A 74 -1.78 16.48 16.41
C ASP A 74 -2.71 15.49 15.70
N VAL A 75 -2.45 14.17 15.81
CA VAL A 75 -3.20 13.10 15.13
C VAL A 75 -4.43 12.70 15.94
N ASP A 76 -5.60 12.71 15.31
CA ASP A 76 -6.87 12.28 15.92
C ASP A 76 -7.43 10.98 15.34
N LEU A 77 -6.79 10.43 14.30
CA LEU A 77 -7.16 9.17 13.66
C LEU A 77 -5.94 8.37 13.18
N ILE A 78 -5.86 7.10 13.53
CA ILE A 78 -4.89 6.12 13.02
C ILE A 78 -5.64 4.98 12.34
N ILE A 79 -5.34 4.76 11.05
CA ILE A 79 -5.84 3.60 10.31
C ILE A 79 -4.66 2.81 9.80
N LEU A 80 -4.53 1.55 10.23
CA LEU A 80 -3.45 0.66 9.83
C LEU A 80 -3.98 -0.47 8.95
N ALA A 81 -3.57 -0.48 7.69
CA ALA A 81 -3.82 -1.57 6.76
C ALA A 81 -2.76 -2.67 6.91
N THR A 82 -3.21 -3.88 7.29
CA THR A 82 -2.34 -5.05 7.40
C THR A 82 -3.10 -6.36 7.23
N ALA A 83 -2.45 -7.37 6.68
CA ALA A 83 -2.87 -8.77 6.73
C ALA A 83 -2.02 -9.61 7.70
N THR A 84 -0.98 -9.02 8.29
CA THR A 84 -0.07 -9.66 9.25
C THR A 84 -0.02 -8.88 10.57
N PRO A 85 -1.17 -8.70 11.25
CA PRO A 85 -1.20 -7.96 12.50
C PRO A 85 -0.39 -8.69 13.58
N ASP A 86 0.15 -7.93 14.53
CA ASP A 86 0.92 -8.51 15.64
C ASP A 86 0.08 -9.48 16.49
N GLN A 87 -1.22 -9.24 16.58
CA GLN A 87 -2.19 -10.03 17.36
C GLN A 87 -3.55 -10.04 16.64
N THR A 88 -4.38 -11.05 16.89
CA THR A 88 -5.80 -11.03 16.46
C THR A 88 -6.54 -9.85 17.10
N PHE A 89 -6.25 -9.58 18.37
CA PHE A 89 -6.63 -8.37 19.10
C PHE A 89 -5.67 -8.16 20.27
N PRO A 90 -5.40 -6.92 20.70
CA PRO A 90 -5.88 -5.65 20.14
C PRO A 90 -5.31 -5.35 18.74
N ALA A 91 -5.87 -4.34 18.07
CA ALA A 91 -5.42 -3.91 16.74
C ALA A 91 -3.96 -3.43 16.76
N THR A 92 -3.25 -3.60 15.65
CA THR A 92 -1.88 -3.13 15.48
C THR A 92 -1.80 -1.60 15.58
N ALA A 93 -2.82 -0.89 15.10
CA ALA A 93 -2.94 0.56 15.21
C ALA A 93 -2.86 1.08 16.66
N THR A 94 -3.41 0.36 17.65
CA THR A 94 -3.37 0.81 19.05
C THR A 94 -1.97 0.62 19.67
N LYS A 95 -1.18 -0.34 19.16
CA LYS A 95 0.24 -0.44 19.52
C LYS A 95 1.04 0.74 18.98
N VAL A 96 0.75 1.14 17.73
CA VAL A 96 1.40 2.31 17.12
C VAL A 96 1.02 3.58 17.86
N GLN A 97 -0.26 3.77 18.20
CA GLN A 97 -0.72 4.88 19.05
C GLN A 97 0.11 4.98 20.33
N ALA A 98 0.20 3.89 21.09
CA ALA A 98 0.94 3.86 22.34
C ALA A 98 2.45 4.13 22.12
N ALA A 99 3.04 3.58 21.06
CA ALA A 99 4.45 3.77 20.73
C ALA A 99 4.79 5.19 20.26
N LEU A 100 3.81 5.94 19.73
CA LEU A 100 3.92 7.36 19.40
C LEU A 100 3.61 8.28 20.60
N GLY A 101 3.14 7.71 21.71
CA GLY A 101 2.76 8.47 22.92
C GLY A 101 1.47 9.28 22.76
N ILE A 102 0.59 8.90 21.83
CA ILE A 102 -0.68 9.61 21.59
C ILE A 102 -1.67 9.25 22.69
N ASP A 103 -2.10 10.23 23.48
CA ASP A 103 -2.98 10.00 24.64
C ASP A 103 -4.39 9.57 24.23
N ASP A 104 -4.96 10.22 23.20
CA ASP A 104 -6.32 9.96 22.71
C ASP A 104 -6.39 10.16 21.19
N CYS A 105 -6.79 9.11 20.47
CA CYS A 105 -7.18 9.17 19.07
C CYS A 105 -7.98 7.90 18.71
N VAL A 106 -8.77 7.96 17.63
CA VAL A 106 -9.39 6.75 17.07
C VAL A 106 -8.31 5.89 16.41
N ALA A 107 -8.17 4.62 16.78
CA ALA A 107 -7.16 3.73 16.21
C ALA A 107 -7.74 2.34 15.87
N PHE A 108 -7.62 1.91 14.62
CA PHE A 108 -8.08 0.59 14.18
C PHE A 108 -7.32 0.05 12.95
N ASP A 109 -7.41 -1.27 12.76
CA ASP A 109 -6.84 -1.95 11.60
C ASP A 109 -7.89 -2.15 10.50
N VAL A 110 -7.45 -2.16 9.24
CA VAL A 110 -8.25 -2.51 8.06
C VAL A 110 -7.64 -3.70 7.34
N ALA A 111 -8.44 -4.73 7.10
CA ALA A 111 -8.03 -5.94 6.41
C ALA A 111 -8.57 -5.98 4.97
N ALA A 112 -7.75 -5.60 4.00
CA ALA A 112 -8.00 -5.83 2.56
C ALA A 112 -6.71 -6.22 1.80
N VAL A 113 -5.82 -6.95 2.50
CA VAL A 113 -4.56 -7.48 1.96
C VAL A 113 -3.76 -6.38 1.24
N CYS A 114 -3.25 -6.64 0.04
CA CYS A 114 -2.44 -5.69 -0.72
C CYS A 114 -3.18 -4.40 -1.10
N SER A 115 -4.52 -4.41 -1.16
CA SER A 115 -5.31 -3.20 -1.42
C SER A 115 -5.68 -2.44 -0.14
N GLY A 116 -5.27 -2.96 1.02
CA GLY A 116 -5.58 -2.41 2.35
C GLY A 116 -5.26 -0.93 2.48
N PHE A 117 -4.12 -0.48 1.95
CA PHE A 117 -3.76 0.94 2.03
C PHE A 117 -4.77 1.85 1.32
N LEU A 118 -5.26 1.48 0.13
CA LEU A 118 -6.27 2.25 -0.60
C LEU A 118 -7.62 2.25 0.13
N TYR A 119 -7.98 1.12 0.76
CA TYR A 119 -9.14 1.05 1.64
C TYR A 119 -9.01 2.01 2.81
N ALA A 120 -7.86 1.98 3.51
CA ALA A 120 -7.58 2.86 4.63
C ALA A 120 -7.58 4.35 4.25
N VAL A 121 -6.98 4.71 3.10
CA VAL A 121 -7.02 6.08 2.56
C VAL A 121 -8.46 6.54 2.30
N THR A 122 -9.31 5.68 1.73
CA THR A 122 -10.71 6.04 1.42
C THR A 122 -11.56 6.20 2.68
N VAL A 123 -11.31 5.38 3.71
CA VAL A 123 -11.96 5.50 5.02
C VAL A 123 -11.51 6.81 5.70
N ALA A 124 -10.21 7.09 5.72
CA ALA A 124 -9.68 8.34 6.25
C ALA A 124 -10.25 9.57 5.52
N ASP A 125 -10.32 9.53 4.18
CA ASP A 125 -10.92 10.62 3.39
C ASP A 125 -12.37 10.88 3.79
N SER A 126 -13.15 9.80 3.96
CA SER A 126 -14.56 9.90 4.37
C SER A 126 -14.71 10.51 5.77
N MET A 127 -13.85 10.12 6.72
CA MET A 127 -13.85 10.66 8.08
C MET A 127 -13.41 12.13 8.13
N ILE A 128 -12.39 12.51 7.36
CA ILE A 128 -11.94 13.91 7.27
C ILE A 128 -13.01 14.80 6.63
N ARG A 129 -13.59 14.37 5.51
CA ARG A 129 -14.61 15.14 4.77
C ARG A 129 -15.91 15.31 5.54
N SER A 130 -16.28 14.33 6.36
CA SER A 130 -17.44 14.42 7.26
C SER A 130 -17.17 15.24 8.52
N GLY A 131 -15.91 15.61 8.78
CA GLY A 131 -15.50 16.34 9.99
C GLY A 131 -15.28 15.44 11.22
N ALA A 132 -15.41 14.13 11.09
CA ALA A 132 -15.16 13.16 12.17
C ALA A 132 -13.66 13.04 12.52
N ALA A 133 -12.77 13.48 11.64
CA ALA A 133 -11.33 13.59 11.88
C ALA A 133 -10.76 14.89 11.28
N GLN A 134 -9.66 15.38 11.84
CA GLN A 134 -8.90 16.52 11.34
C GLN A 134 -7.58 16.07 10.72
N ARG A 135 -6.89 15.11 11.34
CA ARG A 135 -5.56 14.66 10.94
C ARG A 135 -5.43 13.15 11.10
N ALA A 136 -5.37 12.47 9.97
CA ALA A 136 -5.31 11.03 9.92
C ALA A 136 -3.90 10.54 9.57
N LEU A 137 -3.36 9.65 10.40
CA LEU A 137 -2.20 8.83 10.07
C LEU A 137 -2.70 7.54 9.41
N VAL A 138 -2.39 7.37 8.13
CA VAL A 138 -2.79 6.18 7.36
C VAL A 138 -1.55 5.36 7.04
N ILE A 139 -1.53 4.11 7.49
CA ILE A 139 -0.34 3.25 7.45
C ILE A 139 -0.65 1.99 6.67
N GLY A 140 0.21 1.60 5.73
CA GLY A 140 0.29 0.23 5.23
C GLY A 140 1.53 -0.44 5.84
N SER A 141 1.36 -1.52 6.60
CA SER A 141 2.48 -2.22 7.25
C SER A 141 2.29 -3.71 7.19
N GLU A 142 3.34 -4.42 6.79
CA GLU A 142 3.31 -5.86 6.60
C GLU A 142 4.63 -6.50 7.00
N THR A 143 4.51 -7.61 7.71
CA THR A 143 5.57 -8.60 7.87
C THR A 143 5.16 -9.91 7.19
N PHE A 144 4.88 -9.80 5.89
CA PHE A 144 4.34 -10.84 5.03
C PHE A 144 5.20 -12.12 5.02
N SER A 145 6.50 -12.00 5.23
CA SER A 145 7.45 -13.11 5.40
C SER A 145 7.01 -14.16 6.42
N ARG A 146 6.26 -13.77 7.46
CA ARG A 146 5.77 -14.66 8.53
C ARG A 146 4.72 -15.67 8.05
N ILE A 147 4.00 -15.33 6.98
CA ILE A 147 2.97 -16.19 6.37
C ILE A 147 3.45 -16.82 5.05
N LEU A 148 4.73 -16.73 4.71
CA LEU A 148 5.28 -17.43 3.54
C LEU A 148 5.60 -18.88 3.85
N ASP A 149 5.34 -19.72 2.86
CA ASP A 149 5.87 -21.08 2.79
C ASP A 149 7.21 -21.03 2.04
N TRP A 150 8.31 -21.17 2.76
CA TRP A 150 9.66 -21.02 2.21
C TRP A 150 10.08 -22.18 1.30
N GLU A 151 9.31 -23.28 1.29
CA GLU A 151 9.51 -24.39 0.36
C GLU A 151 8.74 -24.16 -0.97
N ASP A 152 7.75 -23.27 -0.98
CA ASP A 152 7.00 -22.90 -2.19
C ASP A 152 7.68 -21.76 -2.96
N ARG A 153 8.54 -22.15 -3.90
CA ARG A 153 9.20 -21.20 -4.81
C ARG A 153 8.25 -20.30 -5.61
N THR A 154 6.98 -20.67 -5.77
CA THR A 154 6.02 -19.89 -6.55
C THR A 154 5.52 -18.66 -5.80
N THR A 155 5.73 -18.59 -4.48
CA THR A 155 5.29 -17.49 -3.62
C THR A 155 6.43 -16.87 -2.80
N CYS A 156 7.34 -17.66 -2.22
CA CYS A 156 8.37 -17.12 -1.30
C CYS A 156 9.31 -16.09 -1.97
N VAL A 157 9.53 -16.23 -3.28
CA VAL A 157 10.34 -15.31 -4.10
C VAL A 157 9.60 -14.04 -4.55
N LEU A 158 8.38 -13.80 -4.07
CA LEU A 158 7.57 -12.64 -4.49
C LEU A 158 7.47 -11.56 -3.42
N PHE A 159 7.51 -11.95 -2.15
CA PHE A 159 7.15 -11.05 -1.05
C PHE A 159 8.36 -10.55 -0.28
N GLY A 160 8.13 -9.47 0.46
CA GLY A 160 9.01 -8.87 1.43
C GLY A 160 8.19 -8.17 2.51
N ASP A 161 8.89 -7.54 3.44
CA ASP A 161 8.32 -6.85 4.60
C ASP A 161 8.62 -5.35 4.52
N GLY A 162 7.79 -4.55 5.19
CA GLY A 162 8.00 -3.11 5.29
C GLY A 162 6.76 -2.35 5.76
N ALA A 163 6.93 -1.05 5.94
CA ALA A 163 5.85 -0.13 6.24
C ALA A 163 6.00 1.18 5.48
N GLY A 164 4.87 1.74 5.08
CA GLY A 164 4.77 3.11 4.60
C GLY A 164 3.58 3.81 5.26
N ALA A 165 3.71 5.10 5.50
CA ALA A 165 2.70 5.91 6.14
C ALA A 165 2.51 7.24 5.42
N ILE A 166 1.30 7.77 5.48
CA ILE A 166 0.98 9.12 5.06
C ILE A 166 0.23 9.85 6.17
N VAL A 167 0.41 11.17 6.23
CA VAL A 167 -0.42 12.05 7.05
C VAL A 167 -1.38 12.80 6.15
N LEU A 168 -2.67 12.64 6.39
CA LEU A 168 -3.74 13.40 5.74
C LEU A 168 -4.24 14.49 6.69
N GLY A 169 -4.46 15.69 6.18
CA GLY A 169 -5.05 16.81 6.92
C GLY A 169 -6.32 17.33 6.26
N ALA A 170 -7.20 17.93 7.06
CA ALA A 170 -8.34 18.67 6.54
C ALA A 170 -7.93 20.04 6.00
N GLU A 171 -8.37 20.37 4.79
CA GLU A 171 -8.25 21.72 4.21
C GLU A 171 -9.61 22.17 3.64
N GLU A 172 -9.99 23.41 3.90
CA GLU A 172 -11.17 24.03 3.30
C GLU A 172 -10.80 24.61 1.93
N SER A 173 -11.29 23.99 0.86
CA SER A 173 -11.06 24.45 -0.51
C SER A 173 -12.14 25.43 -0.97
N ALA A 174 -11.70 26.55 -1.56
CA ALA A 174 -12.59 27.51 -2.21
C ALA A 174 -12.98 27.09 -3.64
N THR A 175 -12.24 26.17 -4.27
CA THR A 175 -12.49 25.69 -5.64
C THR A 175 -13.16 24.33 -5.66
N THR A 176 -14.13 24.17 -6.56
CA THR A 176 -14.74 22.88 -6.88
C THR A 176 -14.17 22.26 -8.15
N ASP A 177 -13.30 22.99 -8.87
CA ASP A 177 -12.71 22.52 -10.12
C ASP A 177 -11.59 21.50 -9.83
N PRO A 178 -11.71 20.24 -10.30
CA PRO A 178 -10.74 19.18 -10.06
C PRO A 178 -9.35 19.46 -10.67
N ARG A 179 -9.25 20.39 -11.63
CA ARG A 179 -7.96 20.75 -12.25
C ARG A 179 -7.13 21.67 -11.36
N SER A 180 -7.79 22.42 -10.47
CA SER A 180 -7.15 23.36 -9.54
C SER A 180 -7.26 22.95 -8.07
N ALA A 181 -8.14 21.99 -7.74
CA ALA A 181 -8.29 21.49 -6.39
C ALA A 181 -7.10 20.64 -5.94
N ARG A 182 -6.65 20.88 -4.71
CA ARG A 182 -5.64 20.09 -3.99
C ARG A 182 -6.30 18.97 -3.17
N GLY A 183 -5.54 17.93 -2.88
CA GLY A 183 -5.95 16.80 -2.03
C GLY A 183 -6.56 15.65 -2.81
N ILE A 184 -7.26 14.76 -2.11
CA ILE A 184 -7.96 13.62 -2.71
C ILE A 184 -9.14 14.15 -3.55
N LEU A 185 -9.12 13.81 -4.84
CA LEU A 185 -10.12 14.24 -5.82
C LEU A 185 -11.23 13.21 -5.96
N ALA A 186 -10.85 11.93 -6.08
CA ALA A 186 -11.77 10.81 -6.18
C ALA A 186 -11.09 9.51 -5.72
N SER A 187 -11.87 8.61 -5.14
CA SER A 187 -11.43 7.26 -4.77
C SER A 187 -12.51 6.25 -5.14
N LYS A 188 -12.09 5.05 -5.51
CA LYS A 188 -13.00 3.93 -5.81
C LYS A 188 -12.44 2.62 -5.30
N LEU A 189 -13.29 1.85 -4.62
CA LEU A 189 -12.98 0.53 -4.07
C LEU A 189 -13.96 -0.52 -4.60
N HIS A 190 -13.49 -1.75 -4.70
CA HIS A 190 -14.25 -2.91 -5.18
C HIS A 190 -13.77 -4.20 -4.50
N ALA A 191 -14.66 -5.19 -4.44
CA ALA A 191 -14.32 -6.54 -3.98
C ALA A 191 -15.12 -7.61 -4.74
N ASP A 192 -14.55 -8.80 -4.87
CA ASP A 192 -15.22 -10.00 -5.38
C ASP A 192 -14.74 -11.26 -4.65
N GLY A 193 -15.51 -11.64 -3.62
CA GLY A 193 -15.25 -12.79 -2.73
C GLY A 193 -15.27 -14.16 -3.41
N ARG A 194 -15.80 -14.28 -4.63
CA ARG A 194 -15.94 -15.56 -5.34
C ARG A 194 -14.59 -16.12 -5.82
N HIS A 195 -13.52 -15.34 -5.70
CA HIS A 195 -12.18 -15.66 -6.14
C HIS A 195 -11.22 -16.06 -5.00
N ASN A 196 -11.72 -16.29 -3.79
CA ASN A 196 -10.93 -16.65 -2.61
C ASN A 196 -9.86 -17.74 -2.89
N GLN A 197 -10.22 -18.79 -3.62
CA GLN A 197 -9.36 -19.93 -3.98
C GLN A 197 -8.14 -19.56 -4.88
N LEU A 198 -8.05 -18.32 -5.34
CA LEU A 198 -6.95 -17.84 -6.19
C LEU A 198 -5.82 -17.18 -5.41
N LEU A 199 -6.11 -16.58 -4.25
CA LEU A 199 -5.14 -15.91 -3.39
C LEU A 199 -5.68 -15.80 -1.96
N TYR A 200 -5.16 -16.63 -1.07
CA TYR A 200 -5.64 -16.77 0.31
C TYR A 200 -4.52 -17.24 1.24
N VAL A 201 -4.77 -17.24 2.55
CA VAL A 201 -3.97 -17.99 3.52
C VAL A 201 -4.74 -19.23 3.95
N ASP A 202 -4.05 -20.37 4.10
CA ASP A 202 -4.68 -21.65 4.49
C ASP A 202 -4.91 -21.81 6.01
N GLY A 203 -4.92 -20.70 6.75
CA GLY A 203 -5.16 -20.65 8.18
C GLY A 203 -6.17 -19.58 8.59
N GLY A 204 -6.53 -19.58 9.87
CA GLY A 204 -7.49 -18.62 10.42
C GLY A 204 -7.86 -18.97 11.87
N PRO A 205 -7.97 -17.96 12.76
CA PRO A 205 -8.23 -18.19 14.19
C PRO A 205 -9.58 -18.87 14.45
N SER A 206 -10.58 -18.65 13.59
CA SER A 206 -11.91 -19.24 13.72
C SER A 206 -12.06 -20.62 13.05
N THR A 207 -11.05 -21.10 12.31
CA THR A 207 -11.14 -22.34 11.53
C THR A 207 -10.06 -23.34 11.92
N THR A 208 -8.79 -22.99 11.69
CA THR A 208 -7.65 -23.89 11.93
C THR A 208 -6.96 -23.63 13.27
N GLY A 209 -7.19 -22.47 13.89
CA GLY A 209 -6.46 -22.03 15.08
C GLY A 209 -5.00 -21.67 14.79
N THR A 210 -4.58 -21.61 13.53
CA THR A 210 -3.24 -21.21 13.10
C THR A 210 -3.30 -19.97 12.20
N VAL A 211 -2.16 -19.32 11.99
CA VAL A 211 -2.05 -18.18 11.05
C VAL A 211 -2.09 -18.60 9.59
N GLY A 212 -1.74 -19.86 9.29
CA GLY A 212 -1.64 -20.38 7.93
C GLY A 212 -0.47 -19.82 7.12
N LYS A 213 -0.41 -20.26 5.87
CA LYS A 213 0.55 -19.85 4.85
C LYS A 213 -0.16 -19.37 3.59
N LEU A 214 0.47 -18.44 2.89
CA LEU A 214 -0.02 -17.89 1.64
C LEU A 214 -0.11 -18.99 0.56
N ARG A 215 -1.23 -19.01 -0.15
CA ARG A 215 -1.48 -19.86 -1.31
C ARG A 215 -1.96 -19.00 -2.48
N MET A 216 -1.40 -19.25 -3.66
CA MET A 216 -1.66 -18.41 -4.83
C MET A 216 -1.71 -19.20 -6.14
N LYS A 217 -2.69 -18.88 -6.99
CA LYS A 217 -2.74 -19.29 -8.41
C LYS A 217 -2.26 -18.14 -9.30
N GLY A 218 -0.94 -17.96 -9.40
CA GLY A 218 -0.32 -16.75 -9.95
C GLY A 218 -0.79 -16.32 -11.35
N GLN A 219 -1.02 -17.26 -12.27
CA GLN A 219 -1.49 -16.95 -13.63
C GLN A 219 -2.91 -16.36 -13.63
N GLU A 220 -3.80 -16.90 -12.80
CA GLU A 220 -5.17 -16.41 -12.66
C GLU A 220 -5.20 -15.05 -11.97
N VAL A 221 -4.42 -14.88 -10.89
CA VAL A 221 -4.24 -13.59 -10.21
C VAL A 221 -3.76 -12.52 -11.18
N PHE A 222 -2.75 -12.81 -12.01
CA PHE A 222 -2.24 -11.89 -13.03
C PHE A 222 -3.35 -11.42 -13.99
N ARG A 223 -4.16 -12.35 -14.50
CA ARG A 223 -5.24 -12.02 -15.45
C ARG A 223 -6.27 -11.09 -14.82
N HIS A 224 -6.70 -11.38 -13.59
CA HIS A 224 -7.64 -10.53 -12.86
C HIS A 224 -7.05 -9.15 -12.54
N ALA A 225 -5.77 -9.09 -12.15
CA ALA A 225 -5.07 -7.84 -11.86
C ALA A 225 -5.09 -6.85 -13.03
N VAL A 226 -4.66 -7.28 -14.22
CA VAL A 226 -4.62 -6.39 -15.40
C VAL A 226 -6.01 -5.92 -15.84
N VAL A 227 -7.05 -6.72 -15.59
CA VAL A 227 -8.44 -6.33 -15.91
C VAL A 227 -8.96 -5.33 -14.88
N ASN A 228 -8.87 -5.67 -13.60
CA ASN A 228 -9.48 -4.91 -12.51
C ASN A 228 -8.79 -3.56 -12.30
N LEU A 229 -7.45 -3.51 -12.34
CA LEU A 229 -6.67 -2.27 -12.17
C LEU A 229 -6.98 -1.26 -13.27
N ALA A 230 -6.92 -1.70 -14.54
CA ALA A 230 -7.27 -0.82 -15.65
C ALA A 230 -8.75 -0.36 -15.62
N SER A 231 -9.66 -1.20 -15.12
CA SER A 231 -11.07 -0.82 -14.97
C SER A 231 -11.25 0.24 -13.89
N VAL A 232 -10.70 0.03 -12.69
CA VAL A 232 -10.86 0.98 -11.57
C VAL A 232 -10.16 2.30 -11.83
N LEU A 233 -9.03 2.28 -12.55
CA LEU A 233 -8.34 3.52 -12.90
C LEU A 233 -9.19 4.37 -13.87
N ASN A 234 -9.77 3.76 -14.91
CA ASN A 234 -10.68 4.49 -15.80
C ASN A 234 -11.90 5.04 -15.05
N GLU A 235 -12.46 4.27 -14.11
CA GLU A 235 -13.59 4.70 -13.29
C GLU A 235 -13.22 5.90 -12.41
N VAL A 236 -12.12 5.83 -11.67
CA VAL A 236 -11.74 6.90 -10.74
C VAL A 236 -11.32 8.19 -11.47
N MET A 237 -10.67 8.07 -12.64
CA MET A 237 -10.34 9.23 -13.47
C MET A 237 -11.60 9.89 -14.03
N SER A 238 -12.57 9.09 -14.49
CA SER A 238 -13.89 9.60 -14.90
C SER A 238 -14.63 10.30 -13.76
N MET A 239 -14.62 9.71 -12.55
CA MET A 239 -15.18 10.33 -11.35
C MET A 239 -14.52 11.68 -11.01
N ALA A 240 -13.22 11.80 -11.25
CA ALA A 240 -12.47 13.05 -11.07
C ALA A 240 -12.67 14.05 -12.23
N GLY A 241 -13.31 13.66 -13.34
CA GLY A 241 -13.45 14.48 -14.54
C GLY A 241 -12.13 14.72 -15.28
N LEU A 242 -11.19 13.78 -15.19
CA LEU A 242 -9.84 13.86 -15.73
C LEU A 242 -9.58 12.72 -16.73
N ALA A 243 -8.62 12.92 -17.63
CA ALA A 243 -8.15 11.92 -18.58
C ALA A 243 -6.86 11.26 -18.09
N ALA A 244 -6.57 10.03 -18.56
CA ALA A 244 -5.32 9.34 -18.24
C ALA A 244 -4.06 10.12 -18.67
N SER A 245 -4.16 11.00 -19.67
CA SER A 245 -3.08 11.89 -20.09
C SER A 245 -2.72 12.97 -19.07
N ASP A 246 -3.63 13.28 -18.15
CA ASP A 246 -3.44 14.27 -17.09
C ASP A 246 -2.63 13.71 -15.91
N ILE A 247 -2.37 12.39 -15.88
CA ILE A 247 -1.61 11.73 -14.83
C ILE A 247 -0.14 12.09 -14.96
N ASP A 248 0.40 12.76 -13.94
CA ASP A 248 1.83 13.03 -13.83
C ASP A 248 2.55 11.78 -13.31
N TRP A 249 1.99 11.11 -12.31
CA TRP A 249 2.56 9.91 -11.71
C TRP A 249 1.53 8.83 -11.39
N LEU A 250 1.84 7.58 -11.77
CA LEU A 250 1.17 6.39 -11.31
C LEU A 250 2.03 5.71 -10.24
N VAL A 251 1.46 5.48 -9.05
CA VAL A 251 2.08 4.74 -7.95
C VAL A 251 1.28 3.45 -7.73
N PRO A 252 1.59 2.39 -8.48
CA PRO A 252 0.85 1.14 -8.39
C PRO A 252 1.36 0.27 -7.24
N HIS A 253 0.53 -0.69 -6.83
CA HIS A 253 0.98 -1.82 -6.03
C HIS A 253 2.08 -2.62 -6.75
N GLN A 254 3.20 -2.81 -6.07
CA GLN A 254 4.43 -3.43 -6.55
C GLN A 254 4.36 -4.97 -6.48
N ALA A 255 3.39 -5.57 -7.18
CA ALA A 255 3.18 -7.02 -7.15
C ALA A 255 4.24 -7.80 -7.94
N ASN A 256 4.49 -7.37 -9.18
CA ASN A 256 5.57 -7.82 -10.07
C ASN A 256 5.64 -6.88 -11.28
N ALA A 257 6.82 -6.69 -11.85
CA ALA A 257 7.05 -5.75 -12.96
C ALA A 257 6.13 -5.99 -14.17
N ARG A 258 5.76 -7.25 -14.45
CA ARG A 258 4.90 -7.58 -15.60
C ARG A 258 3.48 -7.04 -15.46
N ILE A 259 2.91 -6.99 -14.24
CA ILE A 259 1.60 -6.37 -14.00
C ILE A 259 1.70 -4.86 -14.20
N LEU A 260 2.74 -4.23 -13.66
CA LEU A 260 2.96 -2.79 -13.79
C LEU A 260 3.04 -2.39 -15.28
N ASP A 261 3.87 -3.11 -16.05
CA ASP A 261 4.01 -2.92 -17.49
C ASP A 261 2.69 -3.12 -18.26
N ALA A 262 1.93 -4.16 -17.90
CA ALA A 262 0.68 -4.48 -18.56
C ALA A 262 -0.39 -3.41 -18.30
N THR A 263 -0.49 -2.92 -17.05
CA THR A 263 -1.41 -1.84 -16.70
C THR A 263 -1.00 -0.54 -17.37
N ALA A 264 0.28 -0.16 -17.33
CA ALA A 264 0.79 1.05 -18.00
C ALA A 264 0.48 1.06 -19.51
N ARG A 265 0.77 -0.05 -20.21
CA ARG A 265 0.44 -0.20 -21.64
C ARG A 265 -1.05 -0.09 -21.92
N LYS A 266 -1.88 -0.73 -21.10
CA LYS A 266 -3.34 -0.71 -21.27
C LYS A 266 -3.92 0.71 -21.09
N LEU A 267 -3.27 1.52 -20.28
CA LEU A 267 -3.63 2.93 -20.03
C LEU A 267 -2.96 3.92 -20.98
N LYS A 268 -2.06 3.44 -21.85
CA LYS A 268 -1.23 4.28 -22.74
C LYS A 268 -0.42 5.32 -21.94
N LEU A 269 -0.02 4.98 -20.72
CA LEU A 269 0.82 5.82 -19.88
C LEU A 269 2.30 5.54 -20.21
N PRO A 270 3.15 6.58 -20.37
CA PRO A 270 4.58 6.38 -20.54
C PRO A 270 5.18 5.66 -19.32
N ALA A 271 6.13 4.75 -19.56
CA ALA A 271 6.72 3.93 -18.50
C ALA A 271 7.47 4.79 -17.46
N GLU A 272 8.03 5.92 -17.89
CA GLU A 272 8.73 6.88 -17.04
C GLU A 272 7.83 7.58 -16.01
N ARG A 273 6.49 7.56 -16.20
CA ARG A 273 5.51 8.09 -15.24
C ARG A 273 5.04 7.06 -14.21
N VAL A 274 5.56 5.83 -14.27
CA VAL A 274 5.21 4.75 -13.34
C VAL A 274 6.31 4.62 -12.28
N ILE A 275 5.94 4.73 -11.01
CA ILE A 275 6.88 4.49 -9.92
C ILE A 275 7.09 2.99 -9.75
N VAL A 276 8.34 2.55 -9.88
CA VAL A 276 8.76 1.16 -9.73
C VAL A 276 9.77 1.03 -8.60
N THR A 277 9.45 0.16 -7.65
CA THR A 277 10.32 -0.24 -6.54
C THR A 277 10.33 -1.75 -6.29
N VAL A 278 9.57 -2.52 -7.08
CA VAL A 278 9.46 -3.99 -6.94
C VAL A 278 10.81 -4.70 -7.03
N ASP A 279 11.76 -4.14 -7.76
CA ASP A 279 13.14 -4.64 -7.88
C ASP A 279 13.89 -4.64 -6.54
N ARG A 280 13.58 -3.67 -5.67
CA ARG A 280 14.26 -3.44 -4.37
C ARG A 280 13.46 -3.91 -3.17
N HIS A 281 12.14 -3.75 -3.22
CA HIS A 281 11.25 -4.01 -2.07
C HIS A 281 10.50 -5.33 -2.19
N ALA A 282 10.47 -5.94 -3.39
CA ALA A 282 9.52 -7.01 -3.72
C ALA A 282 8.06 -6.58 -3.48
N ASN A 283 7.16 -7.54 -3.31
CA ASN A 283 5.78 -7.29 -2.91
C ASN A 283 5.67 -7.19 -1.38
N THR A 284 5.44 -5.98 -0.86
CA THR A 284 5.23 -5.70 0.58
C THR A 284 3.75 -5.55 0.96
N SER A 285 2.84 -6.17 0.21
CA SER A 285 1.39 -6.12 0.40
C SER A 285 0.90 -4.67 0.63
N ALA A 286 0.22 -4.37 1.73
CA ALA A 286 -0.36 -3.05 2.01
C ALA A 286 0.69 -1.93 2.11
N ALA A 287 1.93 -2.24 2.48
CA ALA A 287 3.01 -1.26 2.57
C ALA A 287 3.54 -0.79 1.21
N SER A 288 3.20 -1.51 0.14
CA SER A 288 3.80 -1.35 -1.18
C SER A 288 3.58 0.02 -1.81
N VAL A 289 2.33 0.49 -1.83
CA VAL A 289 1.97 1.80 -2.39
C VAL A 289 2.59 2.95 -1.59
N PRO A 290 2.45 3.02 -0.25
CA PRO A 290 3.03 4.13 0.50
C PRO A 290 4.57 4.10 0.52
N LEU A 291 5.21 2.93 0.46
CA LEU A 291 6.68 2.84 0.28
C LEU A 291 7.12 3.46 -1.04
N ALA A 292 6.41 3.15 -2.14
CA ALA A 292 6.72 3.70 -3.45
C ALA A 292 6.45 5.21 -3.53
N LEU A 293 5.34 5.66 -2.93
CA LEU A 293 4.99 7.09 -2.85
C LEU A 293 6.07 7.88 -2.09
N ASP A 294 6.44 7.43 -0.89
CA ASP A 294 7.44 8.10 -0.07
C ASP A 294 8.80 8.18 -0.77
N LEU A 295 9.25 7.09 -1.41
CA LEU A 295 10.50 7.11 -2.18
C LEU A 295 10.48 8.18 -3.27
N ALA A 296 9.42 8.23 -4.07
CA ALA A 296 9.30 9.14 -5.21
C ALA A 296 9.11 10.61 -4.79
N MET A 297 8.57 10.87 -3.60
CA MET A 297 8.54 12.20 -3.02
C MET A 297 9.92 12.61 -2.49
N ARG A 298 10.62 11.71 -1.78
CA ARG A 298 11.95 11.98 -1.21
C ARG A 298 13.03 12.21 -2.24
N ASP A 299 12.97 11.51 -3.38
CA ASP A 299 13.93 11.70 -4.48
C ASP A 299 13.53 12.81 -5.47
N GLY A 300 12.43 13.51 -5.21
CA GLY A 300 12.01 14.71 -5.93
C GLY A 300 11.37 14.45 -7.29
N ARG A 301 10.98 13.21 -7.61
CA ARG A 301 10.17 12.91 -8.79
C ARG A 301 8.76 13.49 -8.67
N ILE A 302 8.09 13.20 -7.55
CA ILE A 302 6.75 13.70 -7.25
C ILE A 302 6.85 15.03 -6.51
N LYS A 303 6.13 16.06 -6.99
CA LYS A 303 6.19 17.44 -6.48
C LYS A 303 4.80 18.02 -6.22
N ALA A 304 4.75 19.14 -5.50
CA ALA A 304 3.52 19.91 -5.29
C ALA A 304 2.88 20.29 -6.65
N GLY A 305 1.56 20.15 -6.75
CA GLY A 305 0.79 20.36 -7.98
C GLY A 305 0.59 19.11 -8.84
N ASP A 306 1.45 18.10 -8.73
CA ASP A 306 1.37 16.87 -9.54
C ASP A 306 0.06 16.13 -9.27
N LEU A 307 -0.53 15.58 -10.34
CA LEU A 307 -1.63 14.62 -10.26
C LEU A 307 -1.07 13.21 -10.09
N VAL A 308 -1.27 12.63 -8.91
CA VAL A 308 -0.82 11.29 -8.55
C VAL A 308 -2.00 10.34 -8.49
N VAL A 309 -1.86 9.18 -9.13
CA VAL A 309 -2.84 8.09 -9.05
C VAL A 309 -2.23 6.93 -8.29
N LEU A 310 -2.88 6.52 -7.22
CA LEU A 310 -2.56 5.32 -6.44
C LEU A 310 -3.49 4.20 -6.89
N GLU A 311 -2.98 2.99 -7.08
CA GLU A 311 -3.83 1.81 -7.34
C GLU A 311 -3.27 0.54 -6.68
N ALA A 312 -4.17 -0.37 -6.29
CA ALA A 312 -3.78 -1.65 -5.72
C ALA A 312 -4.84 -2.73 -5.94
N MET A 313 -4.37 -3.99 -5.95
CA MET A 313 -5.21 -5.18 -5.90
C MET A 313 -4.58 -6.23 -4.99
N GLY A 314 -5.41 -6.94 -4.22
CA GLY A 314 -4.98 -8.03 -3.34
C GLY A 314 -6.00 -9.15 -3.24
N GLY A 315 -5.71 -10.10 -2.34
CA GLY A 315 -6.59 -11.23 -2.01
C GLY A 315 -8.00 -10.78 -1.58
N GLY A 316 -8.98 -11.68 -1.77
CA GLY A 316 -10.41 -11.37 -1.62
C GLY A 316 -11.24 -11.85 -2.82
N PHE A 317 -11.04 -11.36 -4.05
CA PHE A 317 -10.16 -10.25 -4.43
C PHE A 317 -10.70 -8.91 -3.96
N THR A 318 -9.80 -7.97 -3.72
CA THR A 318 -10.09 -6.57 -3.40
C THR A 318 -9.22 -5.69 -4.28
N TRP A 319 -9.74 -4.56 -4.76
CA TRP A 319 -8.96 -3.60 -5.54
C TRP A 319 -9.51 -2.19 -5.41
N GLY A 320 -8.67 -1.21 -5.68
CA GLY A 320 -9.05 0.19 -5.59
C GLY A 320 -8.06 1.15 -6.21
N ALA A 321 -8.50 2.38 -6.42
CA ALA A 321 -7.67 3.48 -6.87
C ALA A 321 -8.07 4.80 -6.19
N CYS A 322 -7.10 5.70 -6.06
CA CYS A 322 -7.26 7.04 -5.49
C CYS A 322 -6.52 8.05 -6.38
N VAL A 323 -7.21 9.12 -6.76
CA VAL A 323 -6.65 10.26 -7.48
C VAL A 323 -6.43 11.38 -6.48
N LEU A 324 -5.20 11.83 -6.31
CA LEU A 324 -4.84 12.96 -5.46
C LEU A 324 -4.00 13.98 -6.20
N ARG A 325 -4.13 15.25 -5.81
CA ARG A 325 -3.25 16.34 -6.25
C ARG A 325 -2.48 16.88 -5.05
N LEU A 326 -1.16 17.00 -5.18
CA LEU A 326 -0.28 17.46 -4.09
C LEU A 326 -0.29 18.96 -3.87
#